data_AF-A0A3D8VD67-F1
#
_entry.id   AF-A0A3D8VD67-F1
#
_cell.length_a   1.000
_cell.length_b   1.000
_cell.length_c   1.000
_cell.angle_alpha   90.00
_cell.angle_beta   90.00
_cell.angle_gamma   90.00
#
_symmetry.space_group_name_H-M   'P 1'
#
loop_
_entity.id
_entity.type
_entity.pdbx_description
1 polymer ?
#
loop_
_entity_poly.entity_id
_entity_poly.type
_entity_poly.pdbx_seq_one_letter_code
_entity_poly.pdbx_strand_id
1 'polypeptide(L)' 'MDLPAQTLPAGWRIEARSPTSTRFEDCAIRITSPNGEVVEYLARPYQVECEVTRQLAEALGTTQSAAAA' A
#
# COMPACT_ATOMS: atom_id res chain seq x y z
N MET A 1 -2.02 -8.39 21.83
CA MET A 1 -2.97 -7.29 21.59
C MET A 1 -3.74 -7.66 20.34
N ASP A 2 -5.06 -7.79 20.41
CA ASP A 2 -5.89 -7.92 19.21
C ASP A 2 -5.91 -6.57 18.49
N LEU A 3 -5.43 -6.55 17.25
CA LEU A 3 -5.53 -5.39 16.38
C LEU A 3 -6.92 -5.41 15.72
N PRO A 4 -7.65 -4.28 15.67
CA PRO A 4 -8.91 -4.22 14.95
C PRO A 4 -8.64 -4.47 13.46
N ALA A 5 -9.07 -5.63 12.97
CA ALA A 5 -9.00 -5.98 11.55
C ALA A 5 -10.32 -5.61 10.87
N GLN A 6 -10.24 -4.79 9.84
CA GLN A 6 -11.39 -4.38 9.04
C GLN A 6 -11.01 -4.37 7.56
N THR A 7 -11.89 -4.89 6.71
CA THR A 7 -11.75 -4.81 5.25
C THR A 7 -12.10 -3.39 4.80
N LEU A 8 -11.41 -2.89 3.77
CA LEU A 8 -11.77 -1.61 3.16
C LEU A 8 -13.21 -1.69 2.60
N PRO A 9 -14.08 -0.72 2.91
CA PRO A 9 -15.44 -0.70 2.36
C PRO A 9 -15.44 -0.55 0.83
N ALA A 10 -16.59 -0.82 0.20
CA ALA A 10 -16.73 -0.66 -1.24
C ALA A 10 -16.38 0.76 -1.72
N GLY A 11 -15.70 0.84 -2.87
CA GLY A 11 -15.27 2.11 -3.48
C GLY A 11 -13.99 2.71 -2.90
N TRP A 12 -13.46 2.16 -1.79
CA TRP A 12 -12.14 2.53 -1.30
C TRP A 12 -11.05 1.91 -2.16
N ARG A 13 -9.93 2.60 -2.28
CA ARG A 13 -8.74 2.12 -2.98
C ARG A 13 -7.54 2.13 -2.04
N ILE A 14 -6.71 1.10 -2.16
CA ILE A 14 -5.40 1.05 -1.52
C ILE A 14 -4.33 0.87 -2.58
N GLU A 15 -3.27 1.65 -2.45
CA GLU A 15 -2.10 1.64 -3.32
C GLU A 15 -0.86 1.56 -2.43
N ALA A 16 0.08 0.70 -2.79
CA ALA A 16 1.37 0.60 -2.12
C ALA A 16 2.48 0.80 -3.15
N ARG A 17 3.45 1.64 -2.81
CA ARG A 17 4.60 1.97 -3.65
C ARG A 17 5.88 1.60 -2.92
N SER A 18 6.65 0.69 -3.51
CA SER A 18 8.01 0.40 -3.11
C SER A 18 9.00 1.35 -3.79
N PRO A 19 10.13 1.70 -3.17
CA PRO A 19 11.23 2.41 -3.81
C PRO A 19 11.68 1.62 -5.03
N THR A 20 11.86 2.32 -6.15
CA THR A 20 12.55 1.75 -7.30
C THR A 20 14.07 1.89 -7.07
N SER A 21 14.83 0.90 -7.53
CA SER A 21 16.29 0.79 -7.29
C SER A 21 17.12 1.98 -7.76
N THR A 22 16.52 2.93 -8.49
CA THR A 22 17.19 4.07 -9.10
C THR A 22 16.96 5.39 -8.37
N ARG A 23 16.08 5.45 -7.36
CA ARG A 23 15.85 6.67 -6.58
C ARG A 23 15.64 6.34 -5.11
N PHE A 24 16.25 7.13 -4.22
CA PHE A 24 15.94 7.16 -2.78
C PHE A 24 14.52 7.71 -2.53
N GLU A 25 13.51 7.14 -3.19
CA GLU A 25 12.11 7.52 -3.04
C GLU A 25 11.54 6.86 -1.79
N ASP A 26 10.77 7.62 -1.02
CA ASP A 26 10.09 7.10 0.15
C ASP A 26 9.09 6.00 -0.26
N CYS A 27 9.01 4.93 0.53
CA CYS A 27 7.90 3.99 0.49
C CYS A 27 6.61 4.73 0.82
N ALA A 28 5.51 4.40 0.14
CA ALA A 28 4.22 5.01 0.42
C ALA A 28 3.08 3.98 0.44
N ILE A 29 2.18 4.13 1.42
CA ILE A 29 0.86 3.50 1.41
C ILE A 29 -0.15 4.63 1.27
N ARG A 30 -0.99 4.55 0.24
CA ARG A 30 -2.06 5.52 -0.02
C ARG A 30 -3.40 4.83 0.06
N ILE A 31 -4.31 5.41 0.84
CA ILE A 31 -5.71 4.98 0.94
C ILE A 31 -6.58 6.13 0.43
N THR A 32 -7.41 5.85 -0.56
CA THR A 32 -8.33 6.82 -1.16
C THR A 32 -9.76 6.39 -0.90
N SER A 33 -10.56 7.28 -0.33
CA SER A 33 -11.98 7.07 -0.11
C SER A 33 -12.80 7.23 -1.40
N PRO A 34 -14.07 6.80 -1.41
CA PRO A 34 -14.94 6.96 -2.59
C PRO A 34 -15.21 8.42 -2.97
N ASN A 35 -15.11 9.37 -2.03
CA ASN A 35 -15.27 10.80 -2.27
C ASN A 35 -13.95 11.49 -2.69
N GLY A 36 -12.86 10.74 -2.81
CA GLY A 36 -11.55 11.25 -3.25
C GLY A 36 -10.66 11.81 -2.14
N GLU A 37 -11.06 11.69 -0.87
CA GLU A 37 -10.16 12.00 0.26
C GLU A 37 -9.00 11.00 0.30
N VAL A 38 -7.82 11.50 0.64
CA VAL A 38 -6.58 10.70 0.61
C VAL A 38 -5.91 10.73 1.98
N VAL A 39 -5.58 9.53 2.47
CA VAL A 39 -4.66 9.34 3.59
C VAL A 39 -3.39 8.70 3.03
N GLU A 40 -2.25 9.32 3.29
CA GLU A 40 -0.95 8.86 2.81
C GLU A 40 0.01 8.66 3.98
N TYR A 41 0.60 7.47 4.03
CA TYR A 41 1.68 7.12 4.93
C TYR A 41 2.98 7.05 4.14
N LEU A 42 4.03 7.71 4.64
CA LEU A 42 5.37 7.75 4.04
C LEU A 42 6.39 7.13 4.97
N ALA A 43 7.22 6.24 4.44
CA ALA A 43 8.34 5.62 5.15
C ALA A 43 9.65 5.82 4.37
N ARG A 44 10.73 6.17 5.07
CA ARG A 44 12.05 6.29 4.47
C ARG A 44 12.56 4.92 3.99
N PRO A 45 13.42 4.85 2.97
CA PRO A 45 13.90 3.57 2.43
C PRO A 45 14.59 2.64 3.45
N TYR A 46 15.22 3.21 4.47
CA TYR A 46 15.97 2.48 5.51
C TYR A 46 15.12 2.10 6.73
N GLN A 47 13.83 2.46 6.74
CA GLN A 47 12.90 2.14 7.82
C GLN A 47 12.25 0.77 7.58
N VAL A 48 11.95 0.04 8.66
CA VAL A 48 11.34 -1.31 8.60
C VAL A 48 9.97 -1.25 7.92
N GLU A 49 9.27 -0.13 8.07
CA GLU A 49 7.97 0.15 7.50
C GLU A 49 8.00 0.18 5.96
N CYS A 50 9.17 0.43 5.36
CA CYS A 50 9.34 0.36 3.92
C CYS A 50 9.32 -1.10 3.42
N GLU A 51 9.90 -2.03 4.18
CA GLU A 51 9.83 -3.45 3.88
C GLU A 51 8.39 -3.99 3.98
N VAL A 52 7.63 -3.52 4.99
CA VAL A 52 6.19 -3.83 5.09
C VAL A 52 5.42 -3.30 3.88
N THR A 53 5.73 -2.08 3.44
CA THR A 53 5.10 -1.47 2.26
C THR A 53 5.41 -2.26 0.98
N ARG A 54 6.63 -2.79 0.84
CA ARG A 54 7.03 -3.65 -0.29
C ARG A 54 6.21 -4.95 -0.33
N GLN A 55 6.10 -5.64 0.81
CA GLN A 55 5.32 -6.88 0.91
C GLN A 55 3.84 -6.64 0.56
N LEU A 56 3.28 -5.51 0.99
CA LEU A 56 1.92 -5.12 0.63
C LEU A 56 1.79 -4.86 -0.88
N ALA A 57 2.74 -4.14 -1.50
CA ALA A 57 2.72 -3.88 -2.94
C ALA A 57 2.75 -5.18 -3.77
N GLU A 58 3.56 -6.17 -3.36
CA GLU A 58 3.63 -7.49 -3.99
C GLU A 58 2.30 -8.26 -3.85
N ALA A 59 1.67 -8.23 -2.67
CA ALA A 59 0.37 -8.86 -2.43
C ALA A 59 -0.76 -8.22 -3.27
N LEU A 60 -0.75 -6.89 -3.41
CA LEU A 60 -1.73 -6.17 -4.23
C LEU A 60 -1.55 -6.46 -5.73
N GLY A 61 -0.30 -6.48 -6.22
CA GLY A 61 0.02 -6.78 -7.61
C GLY A 61 -0.31 -8.22 -8.03
N THR A 62 -0.05 -9.19 -7.15
CA THR A 62 -0.41 -10.61 -7.40
C THR A 62 -1.93 -10.81 -7.44
N THR A 63 -2.68 -10.12 -6.58
CA THR A 63 -4.16 -10.18 -6.59
C THR A 63 -4.74 -9.61 -7.88
N GLN A 64 -4.14 -8.57 -8.45
CA GLN A 64 -4.59 -7.98 -9.71
C GLN A 64 -4.38 -8.92 -10.91
N SER A 65 -3.36 -9.79 -10.87
CA SER A 65 -3.13 -10.79 -11.91
C SER A 65 -4.08 -11.99 -11.84
N ALA A 66 -4.60 -12.33 -10.65
CA ALA A 66 -5.54 -13.43 -10.46
C ALA A 66 -6.98 -13.07 -10.84
N ALA A 67 -7.36 -11.79 -10.78
CA ALA A 67 -8.69 -11.32 -11.16
C ALA A 67 -8.89 -11.12 -12.68
N ALA A 68 -7.83 -11.29 -13.47
CA ALA A 68 -7.83 -11.10 -14.92
C ALA A 68 -7.79 -12.43 -15.72
N ALA A 69 -7.93 -13.58 -15.04
CA ALA A 69 -7.92 -14.92 -15.63
C ALA A 69 -9.30 -15.60 -15.54
#